data_AF-A0A962FZB4-F1
#
_entry.id   AF-A0A962FZB4-F1
#
_cell.length_a   1.000
_cell.length_b   1.000
_cell.length_c   1.000
_cell.angle_alpha   90.00
_cell.angle_beta   90.00
_cell.angle_gamma   90.00
#
_symmetry.space_group_name_H-M   'P 1'
#
loop_
_entity.id
_entity.type
_entity.pdbx_description
1 polymer ?
#
loop_
_entity_poly.entity_id
_entity_poly.type
_entity_poly.pdbx_seq_one_letter_code
_entity_poly.pdbx_strand_id
1 'polypeptide(L)'
;MAGLQTMVPLLSAASQGIGLVSNVTSNRQSENSQALALQQLQARQAEEERQQAQDAALSRAQISTQAQEAERQRRSALKRAVARQRARFGGSGVSSNGGSSEAVLLGLFEESDAERAQRERLDNLRFGAIDQNLEQQQSLNVLQREQLRERQKLSNLSSSGLNLFGDGLDFVSSASGAFSRIGR
;
A
#
# COMPACT_ATOMS: atom_id res chain seq x y z
N MET A 1 -19.85 -14.64 -34.83
CA MET A 1 -19.49 -15.07 -33.47
C MET A 1 -17.99 -14.86 -33.30
N ALA A 2 -17.60 -13.65 -32.89
CA ALA A 2 -16.20 -13.26 -32.73
C ALA A 2 -16.11 -12.24 -31.60
N GLY A 3 -15.10 -12.42 -30.74
CA GLY A 3 -14.59 -11.37 -29.85
C GLY A 3 -14.97 -11.52 -28.38
N LEU A 4 -14.02 -12.00 -27.56
CA LEU A 4 -13.35 -11.22 -26.50
C LEU A 4 -12.64 -12.18 -25.52
N GLN A 5 -11.51 -12.72 -25.96
CA GLN A 5 -10.40 -13.04 -25.08
C GLN A 5 -9.46 -11.82 -25.07
N THR A 6 -9.33 -11.16 -23.93
CA THR A 6 -8.15 -10.32 -23.66
C THR A 6 -7.73 -10.56 -22.22
N MET A 7 -6.75 -11.45 -22.09
CA MET A 7 -5.83 -11.53 -20.96
C MET A 7 -5.11 -10.18 -20.79
N VAL A 8 -4.95 -9.75 -19.54
CA VAL A 8 -3.98 -8.71 -19.19
C VAL A 8 -2.88 -9.34 -18.36
N PRO A 9 -1.69 -9.63 -18.92
CA PRO A 9 -0.50 -9.89 -18.15
C PRO A 9 0.13 -8.55 -17.79
N LEU A 10 -0.09 -8.06 -16.57
CA LEU A 10 0.55 -6.84 -16.06
C LEU A 10 1.80 -7.24 -15.28
N LEU A 11 2.85 -7.69 -16.00
CA LEU A 11 4.17 -7.89 -15.43
C LEU A 11 5.25 -7.68 -16.50
N SER A 12 5.80 -6.47 -16.54
CA SER A 12 7.10 -6.21 -17.17
C SER A 12 7.83 -5.11 -16.40
N ALA A 13 8.36 -5.48 -15.23
CA ALA A 13 9.46 -4.78 -14.61
C ALA A 13 10.73 -5.11 -15.43
N ALA A 14 11.01 -4.29 -16.44
CA ALA A 14 12.24 -4.36 -17.22
C ALA A 14 13.13 -3.17 -16.85
N SER A 15 14.09 -3.48 -15.99
CA SER A 15 15.33 -2.76 -15.70
C SER A 15 15.85 -1.90 -16.85
N GLN A 16 15.88 -0.59 -16.66
CA GLN A 16 16.81 0.27 -17.39
C GLN A 16 17.93 0.68 -16.44
N GLY A 17 19.08 0.08 -16.71
CA GLY A 17 20.30 0.20 -15.94
C GLY A 17 20.89 1.60 -15.99
N ILE A 18 21.51 1.94 -14.87
CA ILE A 18 22.20 3.17 -14.56
C ILE A 18 23.49 3.25 -15.39
N GLY A 19 23.56 4.22 -16.28
CA GLY A 19 24.81 4.66 -16.89
C GLY A 19 25.05 6.12 -16.55
N LEU A 20 25.80 6.40 -15.48
CA LEU A 20 26.32 7.74 -15.18
C LEU A 20 27.76 7.63 -14.69
N VAL A 21 28.69 7.60 -15.66
CA VAL A 21 30.07 8.05 -15.48
C VAL A 21 30.12 9.47 -16.03
N SER A 22 30.10 10.47 -15.16
CA SER A 22 30.29 11.87 -15.55
C SER A 22 31.20 12.58 -14.54
N ASN A 23 32.45 12.69 -14.96
CA ASN A 23 33.55 13.59 -14.60
C ASN A 23 33.42 14.52 -13.37
N VAL A 24 34.46 14.41 -12.54
CA VAL A 24 34.86 15.23 -11.39
C VAL A 24 34.97 16.72 -11.76
N THR A 25 33.92 17.53 -11.57
CA THR A 25 34.01 19.01 -11.55
C THR A 25 32.87 19.73 -10.80
N SER A 26 32.18 19.11 -9.81
CA SER A 26 30.86 19.64 -9.38
C SER A 26 30.46 19.47 -7.90
N ASN A 27 31.28 19.94 -6.94
CA ASN A 27 30.88 19.89 -5.52
C ASN A 27 29.71 20.84 -5.15
N ARG A 28 29.48 21.95 -5.88
CA ARG A 28 28.33 22.86 -5.62
C ARG A 28 27.06 22.56 -6.43
N GLN A 29 27.16 21.80 -7.53
CA GLN A 29 26.01 21.42 -8.37
C GLN A 29 25.33 20.13 -7.87
N SER A 30 26.05 19.35 -7.05
CA SER A 30 25.54 18.13 -6.42
C SER A 30 24.53 18.41 -5.29
N GLU A 31 24.70 19.48 -4.50
CA GLU A 31 23.78 19.80 -3.39
C GLU A 31 22.37 20.22 -3.89
N ASN A 32 22.32 21.07 -4.93
CA ASN A 32 21.05 21.52 -5.51
C ASN A 32 20.28 20.40 -6.23
N SER A 33 20.97 19.45 -6.85
CA SER A 33 20.33 18.30 -7.53
C SER A 33 19.79 17.27 -6.54
N GLN A 34 20.45 17.07 -5.39
CA GLN A 34 19.99 16.17 -4.33
C GLN A 34 18.76 16.73 -3.57
N ALA A 35 18.72 18.04 -3.30
CA ALA A 35 17.55 18.67 -2.71
C ALA A 35 16.31 18.57 -3.61
N LEU A 36 16.50 18.77 -4.92
CA LEU A 36 15.43 18.62 -5.92
C LEU A 36 14.90 17.18 -5.97
N ALA A 37 15.79 16.17 -5.89
CA ALA A 37 15.40 14.76 -5.90
C ALA A 37 14.55 14.37 -4.67
N LEU A 38 14.91 14.87 -3.48
CA LEU A 38 14.10 14.69 -2.27
C LEU A 38 12.72 15.33 -2.41
N GLN A 39 12.66 16.57 -2.90
CA GLN A 39 11.41 17.29 -3.05
C GLN A 39 10.49 16.60 -4.06
N GLN A 40 11.04 16.12 -5.19
CA GLN A 40 10.29 15.35 -6.18
C GLN A 40 9.76 14.03 -5.60
N LEU A 41 10.56 13.32 -4.80
CA LEU A 41 10.10 12.10 -4.15
C LEU A 41 8.99 12.38 -3.15
N GLN A 42 9.14 13.41 -2.30
CA GLN A 42 8.10 13.80 -1.34
C GLN A 42 6.79 14.16 -2.03
N ALA A 43 6.85 14.90 -3.15
CA ALA A 43 5.67 15.23 -3.94
C ALA A 43 4.99 13.98 -4.51
N ARG A 44 5.77 13.00 -5.00
CA ARG A 44 5.23 11.72 -5.48
C ARG A 44 4.60 10.90 -4.36
N GLN A 45 5.29 10.77 -3.22
CA GLN A 45 4.78 10.04 -2.05
C GLN A 45 3.48 10.67 -1.52
N ALA A 46 3.40 12.01 -1.45
CA ALA A 46 2.19 12.68 -1.00
C ALA A 46 0.99 12.45 -1.94
N GLU A 47 1.25 12.35 -3.25
CA GLU A 47 0.21 12.03 -4.23
C GLU A 47 -0.21 10.57 -4.17
N GLU A 48 0.75 9.65 -4.04
CA GLU A 48 0.49 8.21 -3.84
C GLU A 48 -0.32 7.97 -2.57
N GLU A 49 0.03 8.60 -1.44
CA GLU A 49 -0.71 8.51 -0.18
C GLU A 49 -2.15 9.01 -0.32
N ARG A 50 -2.36 10.11 -1.08
CA ARG A 50 -3.70 10.63 -1.37
C ARG A 50 -4.53 9.68 -2.21
N GLN A 51 -3.92 9.06 -3.22
CA GLN A 51 -4.61 8.09 -4.08
C GLN A 51 -4.98 6.84 -3.29
N GLN A 52 -4.05 6.31 -2.51
CA GLN A 52 -4.28 5.14 -1.64
C GLN A 52 -5.39 5.41 -0.61
N ALA A 53 -5.40 6.59 0.01
CA ALA A 53 -6.47 6.97 0.94
C ALA A 53 -7.84 7.03 0.26
N GLN A 54 -7.91 7.56 -0.97
CA GLN A 54 -9.15 7.60 -1.76
C GLN A 54 -9.61 6.20 -2.15
N ASP A 55 -8.70 5.34 -2.63
CA ASP A 55 -9.00 3.96 -3.02
C ASP A 55 -9.48 3.13 -1.82
N ALA A 56 -8.84 3.31 -0.66
CA ALA A 56 -9.26 2.68 0.59
C ALA A 56 -10.65 3.16 1.02
N ALA A 57 -10.92 4.46 0.96
CA ALA A 57 -12.23 5.02 1.29
C ALA A 57 -13.33 4.50 0.34
N LEU A 58 -13.04 4.44 -0.96
CA LEU A 58 -13.94 3.88 -1.96
C LEU A 58 -14.20 2.39 -1.71
N SER A 59 -13.14 1.61 -1.46
CA SER A 59 -13.25 0.18 -1.16
C SER A 59 -14.11 -0.07 0.09
N ARG A 60 -13.94 0.74 1.14
CA ARG A 60 -14.79 0.66 2.34
C ARG A 60 -16.25 0.98 2.04
N ALA A 61 -16.50 2.03 1.26
CA ALA A 61 -17.86 2.42 0.86
C ALA A 61 -18.54 1.32 0.03
N GLN A 62 -17.79 0.67 -0.86
CA GLN A 62 -18.25 -0.47 -1.65
C GLN A 62 -18.61 -1.66 -0.76
N ILE A 63 -17.73 -2.05 0.17
CA ILE A 63 -18.01 -3.15 1.12
C ILE A 63 -19.28 -2.85 1.93
N SER A 64 -19.41 -1.64 2.47
CA SER A 64 -20.59 -1.24 3.25
C SER A 64 -21.88 -1.31 2.42
N THR A 65 -21.84 -0.84 1.18
CA THR A 65 -22.99 -0.88 0.27
C THR A 65 -23.36 -2.32 -0.10
N GLN A 66 -22.38 -3.16 -0.39
CA GLN A 66 -22.57 -4.58 -0.67
C GLN A 66 -23.15 -5.31 0.56
N ALA A 67 -22.68 -5.01 1.77
CA ALA A 67 -23.20 -5.57 3.01
C ALA A 67 -24.68 -5.20 3.22
N GLN A 68 -25.05 -3.93 2.99
CA GLN A 68 -26.44 -3.49 3.08
C GLN A 68 -27.35 -4.16 2.05
N GLU A 69 -26.87 -4.33 0.81
CA GLU A 69 -27.63 -5.03 -0.22
C GLU A 69 -27.79 -6.52 0.10
N ALA A 70 -26.72 -7.17 0.53
CA ALA A 70 -26.73 -8.56 0.96
C ALA A 70 -27.74 -8.80 2.10
N GLU A 71 -27.80 -7.90 3.10
CA GLU A 71 -28.75 -8.01 4.20
C GLU A 71 -30.21 -7.85 3.74
N ARG A 72 -30.47 -6.92 2.81
CA ARG A 72 -31.81 -6.78 2.20
C ARG A 72 -32.21 -8.04 1.44
N GLN A 73 -31.30 -8.59 0.64
CA GLN A 73 -31.55 -9.83 -0.11
C GLN A 73 -31.80 -11.02 0.82
N ARG A 74 -30.98 -11.17 1.88
CA ARG A 74 -31.13 -12.21 2.91
C ARG A 74 -32.50 -12.17 3.57
N ARG A 75 -32.92 -11.01 4.09
CA ARG A 75 -34.23 -10.84 4.73
C ARG A 75 -35.38 -11.18 3.79
N SER A 76 -35.29 -10.76 2.53
CA SER A 76 -36.29 -11.08 1.50
C SER A 76 -36.33 -12.58 1.20
N ALA A 77 -35.17 -13.24 1.09
CA ALA A 77 -35.07 -14.67 0.91
C ALA A 77 -35.65 -15.45 2.10
N LEU A 78 -35.29 -15.08 3.33
CA LEU A 78 -35.80 -15.67 4.56
C LEU A 78 -37.33 -15.54 4.65
N LYS A 79 -37.87 -14.34 4.41
CA LYS A 79 -39.33 -14.11 4.39
C LYS A 79 -40.03 -15.02 3.38
N ARG A 80 -39.47 -15.17 2.17
CA ARG A 80 -40.02 -16.06 1.14
C ARG A 80 -39.92 -17.53 1.54
N ALA A 81 -38.81 -17.96 2.13
CA ALA A 81 -38.62 -19.34 2.61
C ALA A 81 -39.63 -19.69 3.71
N VAL A 82 -39.77 -18.82 4.71
CA VAL A 82 -40.76 -18.97 5.79
C VAL A 82 -42.18 -19.03 5.24
N ALA A 83 -42.55 -18.14 4.30
CA ALA A 83 -43.88 -18.14 3.70
C ALA A 83 -44.17 -19.44 2.93
N ARG A 84 -43.22 -19.95 2.14
CA ARG A 84 -43.34 -21.23 1.44
C ARG A 84 -43.50 -22.39 2.41
N GLN A 85 -42.72 -22.39 3.49
CA GLN A 85 -42.78 -23.47 4.47
C GLN A 85 -44.11 -23.48 5.22
N ARG A 86 -44.63 -22.31 5.62
CA ARG A 86 -45.98 -22.18 6.21
C ARG A 86 -47.08 -22.64 5.26
N ALA A 87 -47.01 -22.25 3.98
CA ALA A 87 -47.98 -22.68 2.98
C ALA A 87 -47.97 -24.21 2.79
N ARG A 88 -46.79 -24.84 2.80
CA ARG A 88 -46.65 -26.30 2.75
C ARG A 88 -47.29 -26.98 3.96
N PHE A 89 -46.99 -26.51 5.18
CA PHE A 89 -47.59 -27.05 6.39
C PHE A 89 -49.12 -26.95 6.36
N GLY A 90 -49.65 -25.78 6.02
CA GLY A 90 -51.10 -25.56 5.89
C GLY A 90 -51.76 -26.47 4.84
N GLY A 91 -51.13 -26.66 3.67
CA GLY A 91 -51.64 -27.57 2.63
C GLY A 91 -51.56 -29.06 3.00
N SER A 92 -50.62 -29.44 3.88
CA SER A 92 -50.46 -30.81 4.38
C SER A 92 -51.32 -31.16 5.59
N GLY A 93 -52.12 -30.21 6.11
CA GLY A 93 -52.89 -30.41 7.33
C GLY A 93 -52.06 -30.45 8.61
N VAL A 94 -50.75 -30.16 8.51
CA VAL A 94 -49.87 -30.04 9.67
C VAL A 94 -50.12 -28.67 10.30
N SER A 95 -50.67 -28.67 11.52
CA SER A 95 -50.83 -27.45 12.31
C SER A 95 -49.48 -26.77 12.49
N SER A 96 -49.43 -25.46 12.25
CA SER A 96 -48.26 -24.61 12.50
C SER A 96 -47.78 -24.66 13.96
N ASN A 97 -48.61 -25.15 14.88
CA ASN A 97 -48.34 -25.24 16.31
C ASN A 97 -47.77 -26.62 16.71
N GLY A 98 -47.45 -27.49 15.76
CA GLY A 98 -46.73 -28.74 16.03
C GLY A 98 -45.23 -28.50 16.21
N GLY A 99 -44.60 -29.21 17.16
CA GLY A 99 -43.16 -29.05 17.44
C GLY A 99 -42.25 -29.25 16.21
N SER A 100 -42.63 -30.14 15.29
CA SER A 100 -41.85 -30.39 14.07
C SER A 100 -41.92 -29.25 13.05
N SER A 101 -43.04 -28.54 12.94
CA SER A 101 -43.15 -27.39 12.01
C SER A 101 -42.38 -26.18 12.51
N GLU A 102 -42.38 -25.96 13.83
CA GLU A 102 -41.65 -24.87 14.46
C GLU A 102 -40.13 -25.09 14.39
N ALA A 103 -39.67 -26.33 14.59
CA ALA A 103 -38.25 -26.68 14.46
C ALA A 103 -37.68 -26.36 13.06
N VAL A 104 -38.44 -26.60 11.99
CA VAL A 104 -37.99 -26.28 10.62
C VAL A 104 -37.91 -24.77 10.41
N LEU A 105 -38.88 -24.00 10.92
CA LEU A 105 -38.84 -22.54 10.82
C LEU A 105 -37.70 -21.93 11.64
N LEU A 106 -37.43 -22.48 12.81
CA LEU A 106 -36.29 -22.10 13.64
C LEU A 106 -34.98 -22.39 12.90
N GLY A 107 -34.84 -23.58 12.30
CA GLY A 107 -33.66 -23.94 11.51
C GLY A 107 -33.40 -22.97 10.34
N LEU A 108 -34.44 -22.51 9.64
CA LEU A 108 -34.29 -21.48 8.59
C LEU A 108 -33.76 -20.14 9.14
N PHE A 109 -34.15 -19.78 10.36
CA PHE A 109 -33.65 -18.57 11.01
C PHE A 109 -32.19 -18.74 11.45
N GLU A 110 -31.87 -19.88 12.07
CA GLU A 110 -30.50 -20.23 12.49
C GLU A 110 -29.53 -20.27 11.30
N GLU A 111 -29.92 -20.89 10.19
CA GLU A 111 -29.14 -20.91 8.95
C GLU A 111 -28.90 -19.49 8.42
N SER A 112 -29.95 -18.67 8.40
CA SER A 112 -29.84 -17.28 7.94
C SER A 112 -28.96 -16.42 8.84
N ASP A 113 -28.96 -16.67 10.14
CA ASP A 113 -28.11 -15.98 11.10
C ASP A 113 -26.66 -16.45 11.03
N ALA A 114 -26.42 -17.74 10.78
CA ALA A 114 -25.10 -18.29 10.51
C ALA A 114 -24.49 -17.68 9.23
N GLU A 115 -25.28 -17.57 8.16
CA GLU A 115 -24.87 -16.90 6.93
C GLU A 115 -24.51 -15.43 7.17
N ARG A 116 -25.32 -14.71 7.96
CA ARG A 116 -25.03 -13.31 8.33
C ARG A 116 -23.70 -13.22 9.06
N ALA A 117 -23.51 -14.03 10.10
CA ALA A 117 -22.28 -14.02 10.89
C ALA A 117 -21.04 -14.35 10.04
N GLN A 118 -21.15 -15.28 9.09
CA GLN A 118 -20.06 -15.59 8.17
C GLN A 118 -19.71 -14.40 7.27
N ARG A 119 -20.72 -13.71 6.72
CA ARG A 119 -20.50 -12.52 5.87
C ARG A 119 -19.87 -11.38 6.66
N GLU A 120 -20.35 -11.10 7.86
CA GLU A 120 -19.77 -10.08 8.75
C GLU A 120 -18.28 -10.36 9.03
N ARG A 121 -17.91 -11.62 9.27
CA ARG A 121 -16.50 -12.01 9.41
C ARG A 121 -15.70 -11.73 8.14
N LEU A 122 -16.23 -12.06 6.96
CA LEU A 122 -15.55 -11.78 5.69
C LEU A 122 -15.38 -10.29 5.43
N ASP A 123 -16.39 -9.47 5.74
CA ASP A 123 -16.30 -8.02 5.59
C ASP A 123 -15.28 -7.42 6.56
N ASN A 124 -15.24 -7.91 7.81
CA ASN A 124 -14.20 -7.52 8.77
C ASN A 124 -12.79 -7.90 8.29
N LEU A 125 -12.62 -9.09 7.69
CA LEU A 125 -11.34 -9.49 7.08
C LEU A 125 -10.95 -8.57 5.93
N ARG A 126 -11.91 -8.16 5.09
CA ARG A 126 -11.67 -7.22 3.98
C ARG A 126 -11.28 -5.84 4.50
N PHE A 127 -11.95 -5.33 5.53
CA PHE A 127 -11.56 -4.07 6.18
C PHE A 127 -10.15 -4.17 6.75
N GLY A 128 -9.84 -5.25 7.49
CA GLY A 128 -8.51 -5.50 8.02
C GLY A 128 -7.43 -5.57 6.95
N ALA A 129 -7.72 -6.14 5.78
CA ALA A 129 -6.78 -6.18 4.65
C ALA A 129 -6.52 -4.78 4.05
N ILE A 130 -7.55 -3.91 3.98
CA ILE A 130 -7.39 -2.51 3.55
C ILE A 130 -6.51 -1.76 4.54
N ASP A 131 -6.76 -1.92 5.84
CA ASP A 131 -5.97 -1.30 6.90
C ASP A 131 -4.48 -1.73 6.85
N GLN A 132 -4.24 -3.04 6.77
CA GLN A 132 -2.87 -3.58 6.66
C GLN A 132 -2.14 -3.08 5.42
N ASN A 133 -2.83 -2.95 4.28
CA ASN A 133 -2.20 -2.46 3.05
C ASN A 133 -1.75 -0.99 3.21
N LEU A 134 -2.60 -0.13 3.77
CA LEU A 134 -2.26 1.26 4.05
C LEU A 134 -1.07 1.38 5.01
N GLU A 135 -1.07 0.60 6.10
CA GLU A 135 0.03 0.59 7.07
C GLU A 135 1.36 0.13 6.43
N GLN A 136 1.32 -0.92 5.61
CA GLN A 136 2.49 -1.42 4.89
C GLN A 136 3.05 -0.36 3.94
N GLN A 137 2.19 0.33 3.17
CA GLN A 137 2.62 1.38 2.26
C GLN A 137 3.23 2.58 3.00
N GLN A 138 2.62 3.02 4.10
CA GLN A 138 3.18 4.08 4.95
C GLN A 138 4.56 3.67 5.51
N SER A 139 4.72 2.43 5.95
CA SER A 139 6.00 1.92 6.44
C SER A 139 7.08 1.94 5.35
N LEU A 140 6.73 1.57 4.12
CA LEU A 140 7.64 1.62 2.97
C LEU A 140 8.03 3.07 2.63
N ASN A 141 7.08 4.00 2.62
CA ASN A 141 7.35 5.42 2.39
C ASN A 141 8.31 5.99 3.44
N VAL A 142 8.11 5.66 4.72
CA VAL A 142 8.98 6.06 5.83
C VAL A 142 10.38 5.46 5.65
N LEU A 143 10.50 4.17 5.33
CA LEU A 143 11.78 3.51 5.12
C LEU A 143 12.56 4.12 3.95
N GLN A 144 11.91 4.37 2.82
CA GLN A 144 12.54 5.02 1.66
C GLN A 144 13.06 6.42 2.01
N ARG A 145 12.29 7.18 2.79
CA ARG A 145 12.69 8.52 3.25
C ARG A 145 13.91 8.46 4.16
N GLU A 146 13.97 7.52 5.08
CA GLU A 146 15.12 7.34 5.97
C GLU A 146 16.37 6.87 5.21
N GLN A 147 16.23 5.93 4.27
CA GLN A 147 17.34 5.47 3.42
C GLN A 147 17.98 6.61 2.61
N LEU A 148 17.18 7.54 2.10
CA LEU A 148 17.71 8.70 1.38
C LEU A 148 18.41 9.69 2.29
N ARG A 149 17.86 9.95 3.48
CA ARG A 149 18.52 10.79 4.49
C ARG A 149 19.87 10.20 4.92
N GLU A 150 19.93 8.89 5.09
CA GLU A 150 21.16 8.20 5.47
C GLU A 150 22.20 8.23 4.34
N ARG A 151 21.80 7.99 3.09
CA ARG A 151 22.68 8.15 1.92
C ARG A 151 23.23 9.57 1.80
N GLN A 152 22.43 10.59 2.10
CA GLN A 152 22.89 11.99 2.11
C GLN A 152 23.92 12.23 3.22
N LYS A 153 23.68 11.74 4.44
CA LYS A 153 24.65 11.83 5.54
C LYS A 153 25.98 11.16 5.17
N LEU A 154 25.93 9.96 4.59
CA LEU A 154 27.12 9.22 4.16
C LEU A 154 27.87 9.94 3.03
N SER A 155 27.16 10.47 2.03
CA SER A 155 27.75 11.26 0.95
C SER A 155 28.47 12.50 1.51
N ASN A 156 27.85 13.21 2.45
CA ASN A 156 28.42 14.41 3.08
C ASN A 156 29.64 14.09 3.96
N LEU A 157 29.61 12.96 4.67
CA LEU A 157 30.75 12.49 5.47
C LEU A 157 31.92 12.04 4.57
N SER A 158 31.64 11.32 3.49
CA SER A 158 32.67 10.88 2.53
C SER A 158 33.34 12.05 1.83
N SER A 159 32.57 13.06 1.40
CA SER A 159 33.12 14.26 0.76
C SER A 159 33.91 15.12 1.74
N SER A 160 33.47 15.22 3.00
CA SER A 160 34.19 15.95 4.05
C SER A 160 35.50 15.25 4.46
N GLY A 161 35.50 13.92 4.56
CA GLY A 161 36.69 13.12 4.91
C GLY A 161 37.79 13.15 3.84
N LEU A 162 37.42 13.19 2.56
CA LEU A 162 38.37 13.31 1.45
C LEU A 162 39.09 14.67 1.42
N ASN A 163 38.42 15.76 1.79
CA ASN A 163 39.06 17.08 1.85
C ASN A 163 40.05 17.20 3.02
N LEU A 164 39.79 16.51 4.15
CA LEU A 164 40.69 16.54 5.32
C LEU A 164 42.00 15.77 5.08
N PHE A 165 41.99 14.72 4.25
CA PHE A 165 43.20 13.98 3.88
C PHE A 165 43.96 14.60 2.69
N GLY A 166 43.28 15.37 1.82
CA GLY A 166 43.90 16.08 0.70
C GLY A 166 44.73 17.31 1.12
N ASP A 167 44.21 18.12 2.05
CA ASP A 167 44.89 19.35 2.51
C ASP A 167 46.19 19.09 3.30
N GLY A 168 46.39 17.87 3.81
CA GLY A 168 47.62 17.50 4.53
C GLY A 168 48.85 17.29 3.64
N LEU A 169 48.67 17.04 2.33
CA LEU A 169 49.77 16.75 1.41
C LEU A 169 50.36 18.00 0.73
N ASP A 170 49.60 19.10 0.66
CA ASP A 170 50.09 20.36 0.10
C ASP A 170 50.96 21.18 1.08
N PHE A 171 50.88 20.91 2.38
CA PHE A 171 51.74 21.60 3.37
C PHE A 171 53.23 21.23 3.23
N VAL A 172 53.54 19.98 2.83
CA VAL A 172 54.93 19.51 2.71
C VAL A 172 55.62 20.03 1.43
N SER A 173 54.87 20.36 0.38
CA SER A 173 55.46 20.87 -0.88
C SER A 173 55.83 22.35 -0.86
N SER A 174 55.36 23.15 0.11
CA SER A 174 55.69 24.59 0.17
C SER A 174 57.01 24.89 0.89
N ALA A 175 57.56 23.94 1.65
CA ALA A 175 58.81 24.12 2.41
C ALA A 175 60.09 23.92 1.57
N SER A 176 60.00 23.35 0.37
CA SER A 176 61.16 23.05 -0.49
C SER A 176 61.53 24.17 -1.49
N GLY A 177 60.78 25.28 -1.52
CA GLY A 177 61.02 26.41 -2.43
C GLY A 177 61.87 27.57 -1.90
N ALA A 178 62.29 27.56 -0.63
CA ALA A 178 62.85 28.74 0.05
C ALA A 178 64.39 28.89 0.02
N PHE A 179 65.15 28.04 -0.68
CA PHE A 179 66.63 27.96 -0.51
C PHE A 179 67.50 28.23 -1.76
N SER A 180 67.10 29.10 -2.68
CA SER A 180 67.95 29.42 -3.86
C SER A 180 68.01 30.89 -4.27
N ARG A 181 68.11 31.82 -3.31
CA ARG A 181 68.36 33.24 -3.62
C ARG A 181 69.26 33.97 -2.62
N ILE A 182 70.41 33.38 -2.29
CA ILE A 182 71.55 34.12 -1.71
C ILE A 182 72.82 33.54 -2.33
N GLY A 183 73.42 34.24 -3.29
CA GLY A 183 74.66 33.77 -3.89
C GLY A 183 75.13 34.55 -5.11
N ARG A 184 75.64 35.75 -4.84
CA ARG A 184 76.64 36.53 -5.61
C ARG A 184 76.29 37.05 -7.00
#